data_AF-A0A962TIA8-F1
#
_entry.id   AF-A0A962TIA8-F1
#
_cell.length_a   1.000
_cell.length_b   1.000
_cell.length_c   1.000
_cell.angle_alpha   90.00
_cell.angle_beta   90.00
_cell.angle_gamma   90.00
#
_symmetry.space_group_name_H-M   'P 1'
#
loop_
_entity.id
_entity.type
_entity.pdbx_description
1 polymer ?
#
loop_
_entity_poly.entity_id
_entity_poly.type
_entity_poly.pdbx_seq_one_letter_code
_entity_poly.pdbx_strand_id
1 'polypeptide(L)'
;DEEQISRATVESVLENGCDAIFGALFWFVLAGAPGVVLYRLANTLDAMWGYRTSRYLHFGWAAARLDDALNWAPARLTALGYMAVGDHPRVAWRCWREQAPGWKSPNAGSVMAAGAGALGLALGGLARYDGAWQSRPVLGEGLVPCAKDIGRAVQLVRRALWLWLGIIALGGLILA
;
A
#
# COMPACT_ATOMS: atom_id res chain seq x y z
N ASP A 1 -20.79 -5.22 -11.30
CA ASP A 1 -20.13 -6.54 -11.28
C ASP A 1 -19.34 -6.75 -10.00
N GLU A 2 -19.57 -7.88 -9.35
CA GLU A 2 -19.00 -8.26 -8.04
C GLU A 2 -17.47 -8.37 -8.06
N GLU A 3 -16.89 -8.90 -9.14
CA GLU A 3 -15.43 -9.05 -9.29
C GLU A 3 -14.70 -7.70 -9.28
N GLN A 4 -15.25 -6.70 -9.97
CA GLN A 4 -14.67 -5.35 -10.03
C GLN A 4 -14.67 -4.69 -8.65
N ILE A 5 -15.77 -4.85 -7.90
CA ILE A 5 -15.89 -4.34 -6.53
C ILE A 5 -14.93 -5.07 -5.61
N SER A 6 -14.83 -6.39 -5.72
CA SER A 6 -13.92 -7.21 -4.90
C SER A 6 -12.47 -6.84 -5.16
N ARG A 7 -12.08 -6.71 -6.42
CA ARG A 7 -10.73 -6.30 -6.83
C ARG A 7 -10.38 -4.91 -6.32
N ALA A 8 -11.23 -3.91 -6.57
CA ALA A 8 -11.00 -2.54 -6.11
C ALA A 8 -10.92 -2.47 -4.57
N THR A 9 -11.73 -3.28 -3.88
CA THR A 9 -11.69 -3.34 -2.41
C THR A 9 -10.39 -3.95 -1.91
N VAL A 10 -9.92 -5.05 -2.51
CA VAL A 10 -8.63 -5.68 -2.15
C VAL A 10 -7.46 -4.73 -2.43
N GLU A 11 -7.44 -4.06 -3.59
CA GLU A 11 -6.46 -3.01 -3.92
C GLU A 11 -6.44 -1.94 -2.82
N SER A 12 -7.62 -1.40 -2.49
CA SER A 12 -7.76 -0.34 -1.49
C SER A 12 -7.33 -0.77 -0.09
N VAL A 13 -7.63 -2.02 0.33
CA VAL A 13 -7.21 -2.55 1.64
C VAL A 13 -5.69 -2.67 1.72
N LEU A 14 -5.03 -3.16 0.66
CA LEU A 14 -3.58 -3.34 0.65
C LEU A 14 -2.85 -1.99 0.64
N GLU A 15 -3.28 -1.07 -0.23
CA GLU A 15 -2.72 0.28 -0.38
C GLU A 15 -2.93 1.10 0.89
N ASN A 16 -4.18 1.27 1.34
CA ASN A 16 -4.47 2.06 2.56
C ASN A 16 -3.91 1.40 3.83
N GLY A 17 -3.69 0.08 3.83
CA GLY A 17 -2.99 -0.58 4.92
C GLY A 17 -1.60 0.03 5.16
N CYS A 18 -0.86 0.29 4.08
CA CYS A 18 0.43 0.99 4.14
C CYS A 18 0.27 2.39 4.72
N ASP A 19 -0.60 3.21 4.12
CA ASP A 19 -0.64 4.64 4.42
C ASP A 19 -1.30 4.95 5.77
N ALA A 20 -2.33 4.20 6.15
CA ALA A 20 -3.06 4.46 7.39
C ALA A 20 -2.37 3.85 8.63
N ILE A 21 -1.73 2.69 8.48
CA ILE A 21 -1.21 1.91 9.61
C ILE A 21 0.31 1.93 9.63
N PHE A 22 0.96 1.40 8.59
CA PHE A 22 2.40 1.14 8.62
C PHE A 22 3.23 2.43 8.53
N GLY A 23 2.82 3.39 7.71
CA GLY A 23 3.45 4.71 7.67
C GLY A 23 3.35 5.43 9.01
N ALA A 24 2.18 5.41 9.65
CA ALA A 24 1.98 6.00 10.97
C ALA A 24 2.85 5.31 12.05
N LEU A 25 2.91 3.97 12.07
CA LEU A 25 3.77 3.23 12.99
C LEU A 25 5.25 3.54 12.77
N PHE A 26 5.69 3.59 11.51
CA PHE A 26 7.08 3.90 11.17
C PHE A 26 7.50 5.27 11.72
N TRP A 27 6.70 6.31 11.46
CA TRP A 27 7.01 7.65 11.94
C TRP A 27 6.81 7.82 13.45
N PHE A 28 5.93 7.04 14.07
CA PHE A 28 5.83 6.98 15.53
C PHE A 28 7.11 6.44 16.16
N VAL A 29 7.65 5.34 15.64
CA VAL A 29 8.90 4.74 16.14
C VAL A 29 10.07 5.70 15.95
N LEU A 30 10.12 6.42 14.82
CA LEU A 30 11.25 7.29 14.50
C LEU A 30 11.22 8.64 15.23
N ALA A 31 10.04 9.24 15.38
CA ALA A 31 9.90 10.63 15.84
C ALA A 31 8.75 10.84 16.86
N GLY A 32 8.16 9.76 17.38
CA GLY A 32 7.08 9.82 18.36
C GLY A 32 5.79 10.43 17.80
N ALA A 33 4.97 10.98 18.71
CA ALA A 33 3.71 11.62 18.34
C ALA A 33 3.84 12.75 17.30
N PRO A 34 4.85 13.64 17.35
CA PRO A 34 5.06 14.65 16.31
C PRO A 34 5.26 14.05 14.91
N GLY A 35 6.00 12.94 14.81
CA GLY A 35 6.22 12.25 13.53
C GLY A 35 4.92 11.77 12.90
N VAL A 36 4.02 11.17 13.71
CA VAL A 36 2.71 10.72 13.25
C VAL A 36 1.85 11.88 12.74
N VAL A 37 1.81 12.98 13.49
CA VAL A 37 1.04 14.17 13.11
C VAL A 37 1.53 14.73 11.78
N LEU A 38 2.85 14.92 11.63
CA LEU A 38 3.44 15.42 10.39
C LEU A 38 3.16 14.50 9.20
N TYR A 39 3.31 13.19 9.40
CA TYR A 39 3.02 12.20 8.37
C TYR A 39 1.55 12.23 7.94
N ARG A 40 0.61 12.21 8.89
CA ARG A 40 -0.83 12.25 8.59
C ARG A 40 -1.26 13.56 7.93
N LEU A 41 -0.63 14.68 8.30
CA LEU A 41 -0.84 15.95 7.63
C LEU A 41 -0.38 15.90 6.18
N ALA A 42 0.83 15.40 5.90
CA ALA A 42 1.33 15.25 4.53
C ALA A 42 0.42 14.37 3.68
N ASN A 43 -0.02 13.23 4.22
CA ASN A 43 -0.93 12.30 3.54
C ASN A 43 -2.31 12.91 3.28
N THR A 44 -2.82 13.71 4.22
CA THR A 44 -4.08 14.44 4.03
C THR A 44 -3.93 15.54 2.96
N LEU A 45 -2.79 16.25 2.96
CA LEU A 45 -2.50 17.28 1.96
C LEU A 45 -2.46 16.70 0.55
N ASP A 46 -1.82 15.54 0.37
CA ASP A 46 -1.82 14.86 -0.93
C ASP A 46 -3.22 14.39 -1.34
N ALA A 47 -3.99 13.79 -0.43
CA ALA A 47 -5.36 13.35 -0.74
C ALA A 47 -6.29 14.52 -1.11
N MET A 48 -6.11 15.71 -0.52
CA MET A 48 -6.95 16.88 -0.78
C MET A 48 -6.51 17.70 -2.00
N TRP A 49 -5.20 17.85 -2.22
CA TRP A 49 -4.64 18.77 -3.22
C TRP A 49 -3.71 18.11 -4.26
N GLY A 50 -3.44 16.81 -4.17
CA GLY A 50 -2.60 16.07 -5.11
C GLY A 50 -3.20 15.99 -6.54
N TYR A 51 -4.49 16.29 -6.69
CA TYR A 51 -5.12 16.42 -8.01
C TYR A 51 -4.55 17.62 -8.78
N ARG A 52 -4.08 17.37 -10.01
CA ARG A 52 -3.58 18.40 -10.93
C ARG A 52 -4.72 19.27 -11.49
N THR A 53 -5.35 20.08 -10.64
CA THR A 53 -6.20 21.19 -11.09
C THR A 53 -5.32 22.36 -11.48
N SER A 54 -5.69 23.12 -12.52
CA SER A 54 -4.95 24.30 -13.01
C SER A 54 -4.59 25.31 -11.90
N ARG A 55 -5.40 25.37 -10.83
CA ARG A 55 -5.20 26.23 -9.64
C ARG A 55 -4.14 25.73 -8.64
N TYR A 56 -3.92 24.41 -8.53
CA TYR A 56 -3.07 23.82 -7.49
C TYR A 56 -1.88 23.02 -8.03
N LEU A 57 -1.56 23.16 -9.32
CA LEU A 57 -0.55 22.33 -10.00
C LEU A 57 0.78 22.23 -9.24
N HIS A 58 1.36 23.35 -8.80
CA HIS A 58 2.64 23.38 -8.10
C HIS A 58 2.54 22.92 -6.64
N PHE A 59 1.46 23.31 -5.95
CA PHE A 59 1.23 22.95 -4.54
C PHE A 59 0.91 21.46 -4.39
N GLY A 60 0.00 20.95 -5.23
CA GLY A 60 -0.33 19.53 -5.31
C GLY A 60 0.86 18.67 -5.71
N TRP A 61 1.70 19.15 -6.64
CA TRP A 61 2.94 18.44 -6.97
C TRP A 61 3.91 18.34 -5.79
N ALA A 62 4.10 19.44 -5.04
CA ALA A 62 4.96 19.44 -3.87
C ALA A 62 4.41 18.54 -2.74
N ALA A 63 3.09 18.56 -2.51
CA ALA A 63 2.42 17.69 -1.55
C ALA A 63 2.59 16.20 -1.93
N ALA A 64 2.33 15.84 -3.19
CA ALA A 64 2.50 14.47 -3.68
C ALA A 64 3.95 13.99 -3.58
N ARG A 65 4.93 14.87 -3.88
CA ARG A 65 6.35 14.54 -3.78
C ARG A 65 6.78 14.29 -2.33
N LEU A 66 6.27 15.09 -1.40
CA LEU A 66 6.54 14.95 0.03
C LEU A 66 5.91 13.66 0.56
N ASP A 67 4.65 13.38 0.22
CA ASP A 67 4.00 12.12 0.60
C ASP A 67 4.77 10.91 0.05
N ASP A 68 5.11 10.92 -1.24
CA ASP A 68 5.90 9.85 -1.87
C ASP A 68 7.25 9.64 -1.16
N ALA A 69 7.91 10.71 -0.72
CA ALA A 69 9.17 10.61 0.01
C ALA A 69 8.98 10.03 1.43
N LEU A 70 7.97 10.50 2.16
CA LEU A 70 7.66 10.02 3.51
C LEU A 70 7.17 8.57 3.51
N ASN A 71 6.52 8.15 2.42
CA ASN A 71 6.05 6.78 2.23
C ASN A 71 7.09 5.83 1.62
N TRP A 72 8.24 6.34 1.17
CA TRP A 72 9.23 5.50 0.49
C TRP A 72 9.68 4.33 1.37
N ALA A 73 10.21 4.61 2.56
CA ALA A 73 10.67 3.57 3.49
C ALA A 73 9.53 2.67 4.01
N PRO A 74 8.43 3.20 4.59
CA PRO A 74 7.37 2.35 5.14
C PRO A 74 6.71 1.48 4.07
N ALA A 75 6.59 1.93 2.81
CA ALA A 75 6.05 1.11 1.73
C ALA A 75 6.91 -0.13 1.43
N ARG A 76 8.25 -0.01 1.43
CA ARG A 76 9.14 -1.18 1.24
C ARG A 76 9.07 -2.14 2.42
N LEU A 77 9.06 -1.61 3.63
CA LEU A 77 8.94 -2.44 4.84
C LEU A 77 7.57 -3.14 4.89
N THR A 78 6.52 -2.49 4.41
CA THR A 78 5.17 -3.08 4.33
C THR A 78 5.15 -4.20 3.29
N ALA A 79 5.73 -3.97 2.11
CA ALA A 79 5.88 -5.00 1.08
C ALA A 79 6.66 -6.22 1.59
N LEU A 80 7.76 -6.00 2.33
CA LEU A 80 8.50 -7.07 3.01
C LEU A 80 7.66 -7.79 4.07
N GLY A 81 6.86 -7.05 4.85
CA GLY A 81 5.95 -7.62 5.83
C GLY A 81 4.90 -8.52 5.19
N TYR A 82 4.24 -8.05 4.13
CA TYR A 82 3.27 -8.85 3.35
C TYR A 82 3.93 -10.11 2.76
N MET A 83 5.14 -9.97 2.21
CA MET A 83 5.91 -11.11 1.71
C MET A 83 6.22 -12.12 2.83
N ALA A 84 6.59 -11.66 4.03
CA ALA A 84 6.98 -12.54 5.14
C ALA A 84 5.80 -13.32 5.75
N VAL A 85 4.61 -12.73 5.80
CA VAL A 85 3.41 -13.33 6.44
C VAL A 85 2.38 -13.89 5.45
N GLY A 86 2.63 -13.72 4.16
CA GLY A 86 1.77 -14.17 3.07
C GLY A 86 1.93 -15.65 2.73
N ASP A 87 0.93 -16.20 2.05
CA ASP A 87 0.90 -17.62 1.68
C ASP A 87 1.91 -17.93 0.54
N HIS A 88 2.27 -16.92 -0.26
CA HIS A 88 3.12 -17.07 -1.45
C HIS A 88 4.30 -16.08 -1.49
N PRO A 89 5.30 -16.19 -0.58
CA PRO A 89 6.41 -15.24 -0.47
C PRO A 89 7.24 -15.08 -1.75
N ARG A 90 7.50 -16.18 -2.47
CA ARG A 90 8.27 -16.15 -3.72
C ARG A 90 7.54 -15.42 -4.85
N VAL A 91 6.22 -15.57 -4.91
CA VAL A 91 5.37 -14.89 -5.88
C VAL A 91 5.29 -13.41 -5.52
N ALA A 92 5.08 -13.07 -4.25
CA ALA A 92 5.12 -11.69 -3.75
C ALA A 92 6.41 -10.95 -4.15
N TRP A 93 7.56 -11.59 -3.94
CA TRP A 93 8.87 -11.03 -4.33
C TRP A 93 8.97 -10.79 -5.84
N ARG A 94 8.61 -11.79 -6.65
CA ARG A 94 8.65 -11.70 -8.11
C ARG A 94 7.75 -10.58 -8.62
N CYS A 95 6.48 -10.56 -8.18
CA CYS A 95 5.50 -9.55 -8.56
C CYS A 95 5.97 -8.16 -8.16
N TRP A 96 6.46 -7.97 -6.94
CA TRP A 96 7.01 -6.69 -6.51
C TRP A 96 8.13 -6.21 -7.43
N ARG A 97 9.13 -7.05 -7.68
CA ARG A 97 10.28 -6.68 -8.51
C ARG A 97 9.90 -6.36 -9.95
N GLU A 98 8.99 -7.13 -10.54
CA GLU A 98 8.68 -7.07 -11.98
C GLU A 98 7.55 -6.09 -12.31
N GLN A 99 6.60 -5.87 -11.39
CA GLN A 99 5.36 -5.17 -11.70
C GLN A 99 5.24 -3.80 -11.01
N ALA A 100 5.85 -3.61 -9.83
CA ALA A 100 5.78 -2.32 -9.13
C ALA A 100 6.32 -1.12 -9.94
N PRO A 101 7.39 -1.24 -10.76
CA PRO A 101 7.85 -0.14 -11.61
C PRO A 101 6.82 0.31 -12.67
N GLY A 102 5.85 -0.53 -13.00
CA GLY A 102 4.79 -0.22 -13.96
C GLY A 102 3.64 0.59 -13.36
N TRP A 103 3.59 0.80 -12.04
CA TRP A 103 2.54 1.55 -11.37
C TRP A 103 2.86 3.05 -11.29
N LYS A 104 1.81 3.90 -11.22
CA LYS A 104 1.98 5.37 -11.17
C LYS A 104 2.74 5.85 -9.93
N SER A 105 2.40 5.32 -8.76
CA SER A 105 3.14 5.57 -7.52
C SER A 105 4.08 4.40 -7.23
N PRO A 106 5.38 4.66 -6.99
CA PRO A 106 6.34 3.61 -6.66
C PRO A 106 6.06 2.97 -5.28
N ASN A 107 5.35 3.68 -4.40
CA ASN A 107 5.01 3.20 -3.06
C ASN A 107 3.81 2.26 -3.14
N ALA A 108 2.71 2.74 -3.71
CA ALA A 108 1.50 1.94 -3.91
C ALA A 108 1.80 0.69 -4.76
N GLY A 109 2.57 0.83 -5.84
CA GLY A 109 2.98 -0.30 -6.69
C GLY A 109 3.75 -1.38 -5.93
N SER A 110 4.65 -0.99 -5.02
CA SER A 110 5.42 -1.93 -4.21
C SER A 110 4.51 -2.74 -3.27
N VAL A 111 3.64 -2.03 -2.54
CA VAL A 111 2.74 -2.63 -1.54
C VAL A 111 1.69 -3.52 -2.20
N MET A 112 1.04 -3.04 -3.25
CA MET A 112 0.00 -3.79 -3.95
C MET A 112 0.55 -4.99 -4.71
N ALA A 113 1.69 -4.87 -5.41
CA ALA A 113 2.29 -6.01 -6.09
C ALA A 113 2.72 -7.12 -5.12
N ALA A 114 3.37 -6.73 -4.00
CA ALA A 114 3.76 -7.68 -2.97
C ALA A 114 2.53 -8.30 -2.29
N GLY A 115 1.52 -7.50 -1.95
CA GLY A 115 0.29 -7.98 -1.29
C GLY A 115 -0.55 -8.88 -2.19
N ALA A 116 -0.72 -8.52 -3.46
CA ALA A 116 -1.42 -9.35 -4.45
C ALA A 116 -0.71 -10.68 -4.68
N GLY A 117 0.61 -10.62 -4.88
CA GLY A 117 1.43 -11.83 -5.02
C GLY A 117 1.42 -12.70 -3.76
N ALA A 118 1.44 -12.11 -2.56
CA ALA A 118 1.35 -12.81 -1.28
C ALA A 118 0.03 -13.56 -1.09
N LEU A 119 -1.06 -13.04 -1.66
CA LEU A 119 -2.39 -13.65 -1.64
C LEU A 119 -2.63 -14.63 -2.81
N GLY A 120 -1.75 -14.65 -3.82
CA GLY A 120 -1.96 -15.41 -5.05
C GLY A 120 -3.12 -14.86 -5.89
N LEU A 121 -3.25 -13.53 -5.94
CA LEU A 121 -4.31 -12.83 -6.65
C LEU A 121 -3.74 -11.96 -7.78
N ALA A 122 -4.53 -11.78 -8.83
CA ALA A 122 -4.27 -10.82 -9.89
C ALA A 122 -5.20 -9.59 -9.76
N LEU A 123 -4.62 -8.47 -9.35
CA LEU A 123 -5.24 -7.14 -9.26
C LEU A 123 -4.96 -6.32 -10.54
N GLY A 124 -5.57 -5.14 -10.67
CA GLY A 124 -5.46 -4.28 -11.84
C GLY A 124 -6.34 -4.73 -13.02
N GLY A 125 -5.90 -4.50 -14.25
CA GLY A 125 -6.65 -4.81 -15.46
C GLY A 125 -7.70 -3.76 -15.84
N LEU A 126 -8.63 -4.13 -16.72
CA LEU A 126 -9.70 -3.23 -17.22
C LEU A 126 -10.68 -2.88 -16.10
N ALA A 127 -10.73 -1.59 -15.76
CA ALA A 127 -11.72 -1.01 -14.85
C ALA A 127 -12.46 0.12 -15.56
N ARG A 128 -13.75 0.30 -15.24
CA ARG A 128 -14.57 1.38 -15.79
C ARG A 128 -14.68 2.51 -14.77
N TYR A 129 -14.13 3.68 -15.10
CA TYR A 129 -14.19 4.90 -14.29
C TYR A 129 -14.84 6.02 -15.11
N ASP A 130 -15.83 6.71 -14.54
CA ASP A 130 -16.56 7.83 -15.18
C ASP A 130 -17.05 7.51 -16.61
N GLY A 131 -17.51 6.28 -16.82
CA GLY A 131 -18.01 5.80 -18.11
C GLY A 131 -16.93 5.34 -19.10
N ALA A 132 -15.64 5.63 -18.86
CA ALA A 132 -14.52 5.25 -19.71
C ALA A 132 -13.77 4.01 -19.19
N TRP A 133 -13.29 3.16 -20.11
CA TRP A 133 -12.40 2.06 -19.77
C TRP A 133 -10.98 2.58 -19.50
N GLN A 134 -10.46 2.34 -18.31
CA GLN A 134 -9.07 2.58 -17.97
C GLN A 134 -8.38 1.23 -17.77
N SER A 135 -7.31 1.00 -18.53
CA SER A 135 -6.46 -0.17 -18.36
C SER A 135 -5.42 0.14 -17.28
N ARG A 136 -5.50 -0.55 -16.14
CA ARG A 136 -4.46 -0.51 -15.10
C ARG A 136 -3.48 -1.66 -15.30
N PRO A 137 -2.17 -1.46 -15.04
CA PRO A 137 -1.20 -2.54 -15.04
C PRO A 137 -1.70 -3.67 -14.13
N VAL A 138 -1.47 -4.92 -14.52
CA VAL A 138 -1.79 -6.06 -13.68
C VAL A 138 -0.76 -6.15 -12.55
N LEU A 139 -1.23 -6.32 -11.32
CA LEU A 139 -0.41 -6.50 -10.12
C LEU A 139 -0.74 -7.84 -9.46
N GLY A 140 0.28 -8.56 -9.00
CA GLY A 140 0.16 -9.94 -8.54
C GLY A 140 0.07 -10.96 -9.67
N GLU A 141 -0.21 -12.20 -9.29
CA GLU A 141 -0.37 -13.35 -10.16
C GLU A 141 -1.26 -14.38 -9.46
N GLY A 142 -2.23 -14.92 -10.18
CA GLY A 142 -3.11 -15.96 -9.68
C GLY A 142 -4.58 -15.68 -10.00
N LEU A 143 -5.45 -15.92 -9.02
CA LEU A 143 -6.90 -15.89 -9.23
C LEU A 143 -7.44 -14.46 -9.34
N VAL A 144 -8.56 -14.32 -10.05
CA VAL A 144 -9.36 -13.10 -10.01
C VAL A 144 -10.00 -12.96 -8.61
N PRO A 145 -9.89 -11.80 -7.94
CA PRO A 145 -10.46 -11.60 -6.62
C PRO A 145 -11.99 -11.77 -6.61
N CYS A 146 -12.48 -12.44 -5.58
CA CYS A 146 -13.90 -12.51 -5.24
C CYS A 146 -14.14 -12.01 -3.80
N ALA A 147 -15.39 -11.94 -3.36
CA ALA A 147 -15.75 -11.29 -2.09
C ALA A 147 -15.00 -11.86 -0.86
N LYS A 148 -14.70 -13.16 -0.84
CA LYS A 148 -13.94 -13.80 0.27
C LYS A 148 -12.50 -13.29 0.38
N ASP A 149 -11.92 -12.82 -0.72
CA ASP A 149 -10.54 -12.35 -0.77
C ASP A 149 -10.36 -11.00 -0.07
N ILE A 150 -11.44 -10.22 0.11
CA ILE A 150 -11.43 -9.03 0.97
C ILE A 150 -11.03 -9.41 2.39
N GLY A 151 -11.62 -10.47 2.93
CA GLY A 151 -11.28 -10.98 4.26
C GLY A 151 -9.83 -11.49 4.32
N ARG A 152 -9.33 -12.11 3.25
CA ARG A 152 -7.91 -12.55 3.16
C ARG A 152 -6.95 -11.37 3.13
N ALA A 153 -7.26 -10.31 2.39
CA ALA A 153 -6.46 -9.09 2.36
C ALA A 153 -6.39 -8.42 3.74
N VAL A 154 -7.52 -8.28 4.43
CA VAL A 154 -7.55 -7.75 5.81
C VAL A 154 -6.73 -8.62 6.76
N GLN A 155 -6.79 -9.95 6.63
CA GLN A 155 -5.97 -10.85 7.44
C GLN A 155 -4.47 -10.70 7.15
N LEU A 156 -4.07 -10.50 5.90
CA LEU A 156 -2.67 -10.25 5.55
C LEU A 156 -2.15 -8.96 6.20
N VAL A 157 -2.92 -7.86 6.09
CA VAL A 157 -2.62 -6.58 6.77
C VAL A 157 -2.46 -6.78 8.27
N ARG A 158 -3.40 -7.51 8.90
CA ARG A 158 -3.37 -7.78 10.35
C ARG A 158 -2.16 -8.61 10.76
N ARG A 159 -1.80 -9.66 10.01
CA ARG A 159 -0.61 -10.47 10.29
C ARG A 159 0.67 -9.65 10.18
N ALA A 160 0.78 -8.81 9.14
CA ALA A 160 1.91 -7.90 8.98
C ALA A 160 1.97 -6.85 10.09
N LEU A 161 0.83 -6.33 10.56
CA LEU A 161 0.74 -5.45 11.72
C LEU A 161 1.30 -6.13 12.97
N TRP A 162 0.86 -7.35 13.27
CA TRP A 162 1.39 -8.11 14.42
C TRP A 162 2.89 -8.37 14.31
N LEU A 163 3.39 -8.67 13.11
CA LEU A 163 4.83 -8.80 12.87
C LEU A 163 5.57 -7.49 13.21
N TRP A 164 5.08 -6.36 12.73
CA TRP A 164 5.69 -5.05 13.02
C TRP A 164 5.66 -4.73 14.51
N LEU A 165 4.53 -4.90 15.18
CA LEU A 165 4.42 -4.68 16.62
C LEU A 165 5.36 -5.58 17.41
N GLY A 166 5.50 -6.85 17.00
CA GLY A 166 6.46 -7.79 17.60
C GLY A 166 7.91 -7.31 17.45
N ILE A 167 8.30 -6.87 16.24
CA ILE A 167 9.65 -6.33 15.97
C ILE A 167 9.89 -5.07 16.79
N ILE A 168 8.92 -4.14 16.85
CA ILE A 168 9.03 -2.90 17.60
C ILE A 168 9.15 -3.18 19.10
N ALA A 169 8.32 -4.07 19.65
CA ALA A 169 8.37 -4.44 21.06
C ALA A 169 9.71 -5.09 21.42
N LEU A 170 10.21 -6.01 20.59
CA LEU A 170 11.51 -6.64 20.79
C LEU A 170 12.65 -5.61 20.73
N GLY A 171 12.62 -4.70 19.76
CA GLY A 171 13.60 -3.61 19.66
C GLY A 171 13.58 -2.69 20.89
N GLY A 172 12.38 -2.34 21.38
CA GLY A 172 12.21 -1.55 22.60
C GLY A 172 12.76 -2.24 23.84
N LEU A 173 12.57 -3.56 23.98
CA LEU A 173 13.12 -4.35 25.09
C LEU A 173 14.65 -4.45 25.05
N ILE A 174 15.25 -4.49 23.86
CA ILE A 174 16.72 -4.56 23.70
C ILE A 174 17.39 -3.21 24.02
N LEU A 175 16.68 -2.10 23.79
CA LEU A 175 17.19 -0.74 24.01
C LEU A 175 16.93 -0.21 25.43
N ALA A 176 16.15 -0.93 26.24
CA ALA A 176 15.81 -0.60 27.63
C ALA A 176 16.76 -1.28 28.62
#